data_AF-A0A0C6ERD9-F1
#
_entry.id   AF-A0A0C6ERD9-F1
#
_cell.length_a   1.000
_cell.length_b   1.000
_cell.length_c   1.000
_cell.angle_alpha   90.00
_cell.angle_beta   90.00
_cell.angle_gamma   90.00
#
_symmetry.space_group_name_H-M   'P 1'
#
loop_
_entity.id
_entity.type
_entity.pdbx_description
1 polymer ?
#
loop_
_entity_poly.entity_id
_entity_poly.type
_entity_poly.pdbx_seq_one_letter_code
_entity_poly.pdbx_strand_id
1 'polypeptide(L)'
;MAYQEEEQLRLKRQSSKQAVSLAMEGRWQEAVEVNKKIIDQFPNDVEAFNRLGRAYLELAIYPEAIAAYTRAREIDPYNVIAEKNLHRLEVLSKENTTAGPVIHRVQPQDFLEEIGKAGVINLTRLAPKGVLARIVAGDQLCLRIDGANLWVENCGGEVLGMVDIPTSKRLIKLMKGGNKYSATVISSNEEKLVVIIRETFQHPSQMGIPSFSSRGLSKSSAGTEPDESDKEEGGYEIEVDETELMAEEAEAESQTYTDDENEGDLEV
;
A
#
# COMPACT_ATOMS: atom_id res chain seq x y z
N MET A 1 34.63 22.92 4.31
CA MET A 1 33.27 22.86 4.86
C MET A 1 32.32 22.29 3.81
N ALA A 2 32.21 22.86 2.61
CA ALA A 2 31.40 22.30 1.50
C ALA A 2 31.66 20.80 1.19
N TYR A 3 32.93 20.38 1.07
CA TYR A 3 33.28 18.97 0.80
C TYR A 3 32.82 17.99 1.90
N GLN A 4 32.82 18.40 3.16
CA GLN A 4 32.38 17.54 4.28
C GLN A 4 30.84 17.45 4.34
N GLU A 5 30.16 18.54 3.95
CA GLU A 5 28.70 18.59 3.87
C GLU A 5 28.18 17.75 2.69
N GLU A 6 28.83 17.82 1.53
CA GLU A 6 28.56 16.94 0.38
C GLU A 6 28.78 15.46 0.71
N GLU A 7 29.87 15.14 1.41
CA GLU A 7 30.15 13.77 1.83
C GLU A 7 29.07 13.23 2.79
N GLN A 8 28.62 14.06 3.74
CA GLN A 8 27.53 13.73 4.65
C GLN A 8 26.22 13.51 3.91
N LEU A 9 25.87 14.37 2.94
CA LEU A 9 24.67 14.22 2.12
C LEU A 9 24.72 12.94 1.26
N ARG A 10 25.89 12.58 0.72
CA ARG A 10 26.06 11.31 0.01
C ARG A 10 25.84 10.11 0.93
N LEU A 11 26.39 10.14 2.14
CA LEU A 11 26.20 9.10 3.15
C LEU A 11 24.74 9.01 3.59
N LYS A 12 24.04 10.15 3.71
CA LYS A 12 22.58 10.18 3.93
C LYS A 12 21.86 9.42 2.84
N ARG A 13 22.07 9.77 1.57
CA ARG A 13 21.40 9.09 0.43
C ARG A 13 21.65 7.59 0.42
N GLN A 14 22.89 7.17 0.67
CA GLN A 14 23.23 5.75 0.75
C GLN A 14 22.46 5.06 1.88
N SER A 15 22.40 5.70 3.06
CA SER A 15 21.67 5.18 4.22
C SER A 15 20.15 5.17 3.98
N SER A 16 19.60 6.20 3.34
CA SER A 16 18.20 6.27 2.89
C SER A 16 17.85 5.07 2.01
N LYS A 17 18.63 4.85 0.95
CA LYS A 17 18.43 3.70 0.03
C LYS A 17 18.51 2.37 0.76
N GLN A 18 19.45 2.24 1.70
CA GLN A 18 19.57 1.04 2.52
C GLN A 18 18.35 0.82 3.42
N ALA A 19 17.84 1.87 4.08
CA ALA A 19 16.65 1.77 4.94
C ALA A 19 15.42 1.33 4.14
N VAL A 20 15.21 1.91 2.95
CA VAL A 20 14.12 1.54 2.05
C VAL A 20 14.25 0.11 1.56
N SER A 21 15.45 -0.30 1.12
CA SER A 21 15.69 -1.68 0.69
C SER A 21 15.41 -2.70 1.79
N LEU A 22 15.80 -2.41 3.04
CA LEU A 22 15.52 -3.27 4.19
C LEU A 22 14.01 -3.35 4.47
N ALA A 23 13.29 -2.24 4.36
CA ALA A 23 11.84 -2.19 4.48
C ALA A 23 11.14 -3.05 3.40
N MET A 24 11.56 -2.95 2.14
CA MET A 24 11.04 -3.79 1.03
C MET A 24 11.34 -5.29 1.20
N GLU A 25 12.36 -5.63 1.99
CA GLU A 25 12.67 -7.01 2.38
C GLU A 25 11.88 -7.48 3.62
N GLY A 26 11.08 -6.61 4.24
CA GLY A 26 10.36 -6.89 5.49
C GLY A 26 11.27 -6.90 6.73
N ARG A 27 12.51 -6.41 6.61
CA ARG A 27 13.51 -6.38 7.70
C ARG A 27 13.37 -5.11 8.52
N TRP A 28 12.19 -4.95 9.12
CA TRP A 28 11.77 -3.71 9.79
C TRP A 28 12.67 -3.30 10.97
N GLN A 29 13.17 -4.26 11.78
CA GLN A 29 14.12 -3.94 12.85
C GLN A 29 15.41 -3.30 12.33
N GLU A 30 15.91 -3.77 11.19
CA GLU A 30 17.14 -3.23 10.61
C GLU A 30 16.89 -1.87 9.95
N ALA A 31 15.71 -1.69 9.33
CA ALA A 31 15.27 -0.39 8.84
C ALA A 31 15.16 0.65 9.97
N VAL A 32 14.68 0.26 11.17
CA VAL A 32 14.69 1.12 12.36
C VAL A 32 16.11 1.59 12.70
N GLU A 33 17.07 0.67 12.77
CA GLU A 33 18.45 1.00 13.15
C GLU A 33 19.14 1.91 12.13
N VAL A 34 18.86 1.73 10.82
CA VAL A 34 19.39 2.62 9.79
C VAL A 34 18.76 4.01 9.88
N ASN A 35 17.44 4.11 10.01
CA ASN A 35 16.75 5.42 10.12
C ASN A 35 17.16 6.19 11.37
N LYS A 36 17.37 5.52 12.51
CA LYS A 36 17.93 6.17 13.72
C LYS A 36 19.29 6.81 13.45
N LYS A 37 20.20 6.10 12.75
CA LYS A 37 21.52 6.64 12.40
C LYS A 37 21.44 7.84 11.45
N ILE A 38 20.46 7.85 10.55
CA ILE A 38 20.19 9.02 9.70
C ILE A 38 19.78 10.20 10.59
N ILE A 39 18.82 10.00 11.51
CA ILE A 39 18.33 11.05 12.41
C ILE A 39 19.43 11.56 13.36
N ASP A 40 20.32 10.69 13.84
CA ASP A 40 21.46 11.08 14.67
C ASP A 40 22.41 12.07 13.96
N GLN A 41 22.53 11.95 12.63
CA GLN A 41 23.34 12.84 11.79
C GLN A 41 22.53 14.02 11.24
N PHE A 42 21.25 13.81 10.98
CA PHE A 42 20.32 14.76 10.36
C PHE A 42 19.04 14.84 11.21
N PRO A 43 19.07 15.59 12.33
CA PRO A 43 17.99 15.57 13.33
C PRO A 43 16.68 16.21 12.85
N ASN A 44 16.69 16.90 11.70
CA ASN A 44 15.51 17.52 11.09
C ASN A 44 15.09 16.80 9.79
N ASP A 45 15.52 15.56 9.60
CA ASP A 45 15.14 14.77 8.43
C ASP A 45 13.72 14.22 8.59
N VAL A 46 12.74 14.97 8.04
CA VAL A 46 11.31 14.62 8.04
C VAL A 46 11.10 13.19 7.52
N GLU A 47 11.83 12.83 6.47
CA GLU A 47 11.60 11.59 5.77
C GLU A 47 12.19 10.40 6.53
N ALA A 48 13.37 10.56 7.16
CA ALA A 48 13.87 9.55 8.08
C ALA A 48 12.91 9.29 9.25
N PHE A 49 12.21 10.33 9.76
CA PHE A 49 11.16 10.15 10.76
C PHE A 49 9.91 9.43 10.22
N ASN A 50 9.46 9.73 8.99
CA ASN A 50 8.37 9.00 8.33
C ASN A 50 8.70 7.51 8.22
N ARG A 51 9.88 7.18 7.69
CA ARG A 51 10.34 5.80 7.50
C ARG A 51 10.54 5.07 8.83
N LEU A 52 11.02 5.78 9.86
CA LEU A 52 11.12 5.24 11.22
C LEU A 52 9.74 4.94 11.81
N GLY A 53 8.77 5.85 11.62
CA GLY A 53 7.37 5.65 12.01
C GLY A 53 6.75 4.43 11.36
N ARG A 54 6.94 4.27 10.03
CA ARG A 54 6.49 3.12 9.25
C ARG A 54 7.08 1.83 9.80
N ALA A 55 8.40 1.79 10.00
CA ALA A 55 9.07 0.60 10.50
C ALA A 55 8.59 0.21 11.91
N TYR A 56 8.33 1.16 12.81
CA TYR A 56 7.73 0.85 14.11
C TYR A 56 6.28 0.40 14.02
N LEU A 57 5.49 0.98 13.11
CA LEU A 57 4.11 0.58 12.86
C LEU A 57 4.03 -0.90 12.44
N GLU A 58 4.88 -1.32 11.50
CA GLU A 58 4.97 -2.70 11.01
C GLU A 58 5.46 -3.69 12.09
N LEU A 59 6.26 -3.20 13.03
CA LEU A 59 6.68 -3.95 14.22
C LEU A 59 5.62 -3.99 15.33
N ALA A 60 4.47 -3.36 15.13
CA ALA A 60 3.41 -3.15 16.12
C ALA A 60 3.90 -2.40 17.39
N ILE A 61 4.95 -1.60 17.26
CA ILE A 61 5.52 -0.76 18.33
C ILE A 61 4.87 0.62 18.24
N TYR A 62 3.57 0.69 18.57
CA TYR A 62 2.74 1.87 18.32
C TYR A 62 3.19 3.15 19.05
N PRO A 63 3.62 3.14 20.33
CA PRO A 63 4.04 4.38 21.00
C PRO A 63 5.23 5.05 20.30
N GLU A 64 6.21 4.27 19.86
CA GLU A 64 7.39 4.74 19.15
C GLU A 64 7.06 5.18 17.71
N ALA A 65 6.13 4.50 17.04
CA ALA A 65 5.60 4.96 15.75
C ALA A 65 4.94 6.33 15.88
N ILE A 66 4.09 6.53 16.89
CA ILE A 66 3.45 7.82 17.17
C ILE A 66 4.50 8.90 17.43
N ALA A 67 5.53 8.61 18.23
CA ALA A 67 6.60 9.57 18.51
C ALA A 67 7.36 9.98 17.23
N ALA A 68 7.67 9.03 16.35
CA ALA A 68 8.37 9.31 15.09
C ALA A 68 7.51 10.16 14.13
N TYR A 69 6.25 9.78 13.88
CA TYR A 69 5.38 10.57 13.01
C TYR A 69 5.03 11.95 13.61
N THR A 70 4.95 12.06 14.94
CA THR A 70 4.78 13.37 15.60
C THR A 70 5.97 14.27 15.33
N ARG A 71 7.20 13.74 15.38
CA ARG A 71 8.40 14.49 15.02
C ARG A 71 8.42 14.91 13.55
N ALA A 72 8.04 14.01 12.64
CA ALA A 72 7.90 14.37 11.22
C ALA A 72 6.93 15.54 11.03
N ARG A 73 5.78 15.53 11.71
CA ARG A 73 4.78 16.61 11.67
C ARG A 73 5.21 17.90 12.37
N GLU A 74 6.04 17.81 13.42
CA GLU A 74 6.60 18.99 14.07
C GLU A 74 7.58 19.73 13.17
N ILE A 75 8.38 18.99 12.38
CA ILE A 75 9.35 19.56 11.43
C ILE A 75 8.64 20.06 10.17
N ASP A 76 7.70 19.28 9.64
CA ASP A 76 6.84 19.65 8.51
C ASP A 76 5.35 19.53 8.88
N PRO A 77 4.70 20.66 9.24
CA PRO A 77 3.28 20.69 9.59
C PRO A 77 2.31 20.24 8.49
N TYR A 78 2.74 20.19 7.22
CA TYR A 78 1.91 19.80 6.09
C TYR A 78 2.20 18.37 5.60
N ASN A 79 2.97 17.60 6.35
CA ASN A 79 3.29 16.21 6.01
C ASN A 79 2.05 15.31 6.13
N VAL A 80 1.43 15.04 4.98
CA VAL A 80 0.22 14.22 4.83
C VAL A 80 0.46 12.76 5.25
N ILE A 81 1.66 12.22 5.02
CA ILE A 81 2.02 10.84 5.40
C ILE A 81 1.98 10.71 6.93
N ALA A 82 2.60 11.64 7.63
CA ALA A 82 2.60 11.67 9.10
C ALA A 82 1.19 11.87 9.66
N GLU A 83 0.40 12.78 9.08
CA GLU A 83 -0.99 13.01 9.52
C GLU A 83 -1.85 11.76 9.37
N LYS A 84 -1.83 11.12 8.19
CA LYS A 84 -2.58 9.89 7.92
C LYS A 84 -2.20 8.76 8.88
N ASN A 85 -0.90 8.54 9.08
CA ASN A 85 -0.43 7.47 9.96
C ASN A 85 -0.68 7.75 11.44
N LEU A 86 -0.61 9.00 11.89
CA LEU A 86 -1.00 9.37 13.26
C LEU A 86 -2.49 9.09 13.49
N HIS A 87 -3.35 9.47 12.55
CA HIS A 87 -4.77 9.18 12.64
C HIS A 87 -5.04 7.67 12.72
N ARG A 88 -4.38 6.89 11.86
CA ARG A 88 -4.43 5.42 11.88
C ARG A 88 -3.99 4.84 13.24
N LEU A 89 -2.88 5.33 13.79
CA LEU A 89 -2.34 4.91 15.09
C LEU A 89 -3.25 5.29 16.27
N GLU A 90 -3.95 6.42 16.20
CA GLU A 90 -4.95 6.79 17.21
C GLU A 90 -6.12 5.79 17.25
N VAL A 91 -6.54 5.28 16.10
CA VAL A 91 -7.57 4.25 16.02
C VAL A 91 -7.06 2.93 16.61
N LEU A 92 -5.84 2.52 16.22
CA LEU A 92 -5.21 1.29 16.71
C LEU A 92 -4.97 1.29 18.23
N SER A 93 -4.50 2.41 18.77
CA SER A 93 -4.19 2.55 20.20
C SER A 93 -5.42 2.57 21.11
N LYS A 94 -6.56 3.07 20.62
CA LYS A 94 -7.84 3.07 21.37
C LYS A 94 -8.43 1.67 21.53
N GLU A 95 -8.08 0.73 20.66
CA GLU A 95 -8.69 -0.60 20.67
C GLU A 95 -7.94 -1.66 21.50
N ASN A 96 -6.80 -1.35 22.14
CA ASN A 96 -6.03 -2.29 22.98
C ASN A 96 -5.75 -3.66 22.30
N THR A 97 -5.61 -3.67 20.97
CA THR A 97 -5.56 -4.91 20.21
C THR A 97 -4.12 -5.35 20.01
N THR A 98 -3.69 -6.33 20.80
CA THR A 98 -2.43 -7.06 20.58
C THR A 98 -2.64 -8.08 19.46
N ALA A 99 -2.25 -7.76 18.24
CA ALA A 99 -2.11 -8.75 17.17
C ALA A 99 -0.74 -8.59 16.53
N GLY A 100 0.00 -9.71 16.45
CA GLY A 100 1.42 -9.77 16.10
C GLY A 100 1.74 -9.40 14.64
N PRO A 101 3.03 -9.40 14.29
CA PRO A 101 3.53 -8.88 13.02
C PRO A 101 2.95 -9.67 11.84
N VAL A 102 2.30 -8.95 10.92
CA VAL A 102 1.80 -9.52 9.67
C VAL A 102 2.89 -9.30 8.61
N ILE A 103 3.46 -10.39 8.10
CA ILE A 103 4.54 -10.34 7.11
C ILE A 103 3.91 -10.17 5.73
N HIS A 104 4.20 -9.05 5.06
CA HIS A 104 3.75 -8.79 3.69
C HIS A 104 4.90 -8.74 2.71
N ARG A 105 4.72 -9.49 1.61
CA ARG A 105 5.52 -9.33 0.40
C ARG A 105 4.64 -9.66 -0.79
N VAL A 106 4.13 -8.63 -1.45
CA VAL A 106 3.52 -8.74 -2.77
C VAL A 106 4.62 -8.45 -3.79
N GLN A 107 4.71 -9.29 -4.80
CA GLN A 107 5.72 -9.12 -5.84
C GLN A 107 5.11 -8.26 -6.97
N PRO A 108 5.87 -7.38 -7.62
CA PRO A 108 5.39 -6.61 -8.79
C PRO A 108 4.79 -7.48 -9.91
N GLN A 109 5.13 -8.77 -9.96
CA GLN A 109 4.56 -9.76 -10.88
C GLN A 109 3.08 -10.08 -10.59
N ASP A 110 2.61 -9.80 -9.37
CA ASP A 110 1.21 -9.90 -8.95
C ASP A 110 0.32 -8.84 -9.63
N PHE A 111 0.89 -7.91 -10.39
CA PHE A 111 0.18 -6.89 -11.17
C PHE A 111 0.07 -7.19 -12.68
N LEU A 112 0.64 -8.30 -13.21
CA LEU A 112 0.48 -8.61 -14.64
C LEU A 112 -0.96 -9.03 -14.99
N GLU A 113 -1.66 -8.21 -15.78
CA GLU A 113 -3.06 -8.39 -16.13
C GLU A 113 -3.26 -9.38 -17.30
N GLU A 114 -3.69 -10.60 -16.99
CA GLU A 114 -4.36 -11.45 -17.97
C GLU A 114 -5.88 -11.15 -17.95
N ILE A 115 -6.41 -10.70 -19.08
CA ILE A 115 -7.81 -10.27 -19.22
C ILE A 115 -8.77 -11.35 -18.70
N GLY A 116 -9.59 -10.99 -17.70
CA GLY A 116 -10.64 -11.85 -17.14
C GLY A 116 -10.17 -12.82 -16.04
N LYS A 117 -8.88 -12.85 -15.69
CA LYS A 117 -8.35 -13.66 -14.58
C LYS A 117 -8.22 -12.90 -13.26
N ALA A 118 -8.16 -11.58 -13.28
CA ALA A 118 -8.18 -10.75 -12.09
C ALA A 118 -9.36 -9.78 -12.11
N GLY A 119 -9.85 -9.43 -10.92
CA GLY A 119 -10.90 -8.43 -10.74
C GLY A 119 -10.66 -7.61 -9.48
N VAL A 120 -10.82 -6.29 -9.62
CA VAL A 120 -10.78 -5.33 -8.51
C VAL A 120 -12.18 -5.21 -7.91
N ILE A 121 -12.28 -5.40 -6.60
CA ILE A 121 -13.55 -5.52 -5.89
C ILE A 121 -13.52 -4.59 -4.67
N ASN A 122 -14.54 -3.74 -4.56
CA ASN A 122 -14.86 -3.04 -3.32
C ASN A 122 -15.63 -3.98 -2.40
N LEU A 123 -15.10 -4.25 -1.21
CA LEU A 123 -15.78 -5.10 -0.24
C LEU A 123 -17.00 -4.40 0.35
N THR A 124 -18.00 -5.20 0.66
CA THR A 124 -19.25 -4.80 1.30
C THR A 124 -19.32 -5.41 2.70
N ARG A 125 -20.14 -4.85 3.61
CA ARG A 125 -20.26 -5.35 5.00
C ARG A 125 -18.89 -5.45 5.69
N LEU A 126 -18.19 -4.32 5.72
CA LEU A 126 -16.83 -4.23 6.23
C LEU A 126 -16.75 -4.54 7.73
N ALA A 127 -15.56 -4.97 8.15
CA ALA A 127 -15.21 -5.14 9.54
C ALA A 127 -15.21 -3.80 10.30
N PRO A 128 -15.22 -3.83 11.65
CA PRO A 128 -15.05 -2.64 12.47
C PRO A 128 -13.75 -1.88 12.14
N LYS A 129 -13.75 -0.56 12.38
CA LYS A 129 -12.68 0.35 11.97
C LYS A 129 -11.29 -0.07 12.43
N GLY A 130 -11.07 -0.50 13.67
CA GLY A 130 -9.71 -0.90 14.05
C GLY A 130 -9.27 -2.27 13.54
N VAL A 131 -10.17 -3.13 13.05
CA VAL A 131 -9.75 -4.29 12.23
C VAL A 131 -9.24 -3.80 10.88
N LEU A 132 -9.98 -2.90 10.22
CA LEU A 132 -9.58 -2.33 8.92
C LEU A 132 -8.28 -1.52 9.03
N ALA A 133 -8.09 -0.77 10.12
CA ALA A 133 -6.89 0.03 10.35
C ALA A 133 -5.61 -0.81 10.46
N ARG A 134 -5.71 -2.12 10.69
CA ARG A 134 -4.55 -3.03 10.72
C ARG A 134 -4.16 -3.55 9.35
N ILE A 135 -5.06 -3.45 8.38
CA ILE A 135 -4.85 -3.93 7.02
C ILE A 135 -4.10 -2.84 6.23
N VAL A 136 -3.17 -3.25 5.38
CA VAL A 136 -2.39 -2.37 4.51
C VAL A 136 -2.56 -2.82 3.06
N ALA A 137 -2.26 -1.92 2.12
CA ALA A 137 -2.01 -2.31 0.73
C ALA A 137 -0.95 -3.42 0.66
N GLY A 138 -1.21 -4.42 -0.16
CA GLY A 138 -0.36 -5.60 -0.29
C GLY A 138 -0.73 -6.75 0.65
N ASP A 139 -1.64 -6.58 1.61
CA ASP A 139 -2.01 -7.68 2.50
C ASP A 139 -2.54 -8.90 1.73
N GLN A 140 -1.97 -10.09 1.96
CA GLN A 140 -2.51 -11.34 1.43
C GLN A 140 -3.74 -11.78 2.23
N LEU A 141 -4.81 -12.13 1.51
CA LEU A 141 -6.12 -12.43 2.08
C LEU A 141 -6.60 -13.83 1.69
N CYS A 142 -7.43 -14.39 2.55
CA CYS A 142 -8.11 -15.66 2.34
C CYS A 142 -9.56 -15.45 1.91
N LEU A 143 -10.05 -16.34 1.05
CA LEU A 143 -11.45 -16.36 0.63
C LEU A 143 -12.17 -17.52 1.30
N ARG A 144 -13.23 -17.22 2.05
CA ARG A 144 -14.08 -18.23 2.71
C ARG A 144 -15.48 -18.24 2.12
N ILE A 145 -15.94 -19.43 1.72
CA ILE A 145 -17.30 -19.65 1.23
C ILE A 145 -18.22 -19.90 2.42
N ASP A 146 -19.28 -19.11 2.54
CA ASP A 146 -20.37 -19.32 3.50
C ASP A 146 -21.73 -19.22 2.81
N GLY A 147 -22.30 -20.38 2.50
CA GLY A 147 -23.54 -20.50 1.73
C GLY A 147 -23.41 -19.90 0.32
N ALA A 148 -24.03 -18.72 0.13
CA ALA A 148 -24.01 -17.97 -1.13
C ALA A 148 -23.10 -16.73 -1.09
N ASN A 149 -22.44 -16.48 0.05
CA ASN A 149 -21.59 -15.33 0.28
C ASN A 149 -20.12 -15.77 0.21
N LEU A 150 -19.28 -14.90 -0.36
CA LEU A 150 -17.85 -15.06 -0.35
C LEU A 150 -17.26 -13.99 0.58
N TRP A 151 -16.73 -14.45 1.70
CA TRP A 151 -16.09 -13.60 2.70
C TRP A 151 -14.59 -13.51 2.45
N VAL A 152 -14.04 -12.35 2.76
CA VAL A 152 -12.61 -12.08 2.73
C VAL A 152 -12.10 -11.98 4.16
N GLU A 153 -11.04 -12.71 4.46
CA GLU A 153 -10.46 -12.84 5.79
C GLU A 153 -8.95 -12.59 5.74
N ASN A 154 -8.36 -12.10 6.83
CA ASN A 154 -6.91 -12.04 6.95
C ASN A 154 -6.32 -13.42 7.31
N CYS A 155 -4.99 -13.53 7.34
CA CYS A 155 -4.28 -14.76 7.76
C CYS A 155 -4.61 -15.21 9.20
N GLY A 156 -5.11 -14.30 10.03
CA GLY A 156 -5.57 -14.58 11.40
C GLY A 156 -7.00 -15.14 11.48
N GLY A 157 -7.72 -15.22 10.36
CA GLY A 157 -9.11 -15.69 10.29
C GLY A 157 -10.14 -14.63 10.68
N GLU A 158 -9.76 -13.37 10.82
CA GLU A 158 -10.70 -12.28 11.04
C GLU A 158 -11.35 -11.86 9.73
N VAL A 159 -12.68 -11.73 9.74
CA VAL A 159 -13.46 -11.31 8.58
C VAL A 159 -13.25 -9.82 8.35
N LEU A 160 -12.82 -9.46 7.14
CA LEU A 160 -12.60 -8.07 6.71
C LEU A 160 -13.80 -7.49 5.96
N GLY A 161 -14.52 -8.34 5.23
CA GLY A 161 -15.69 -7.96 4.46
C GLY A 161 -16.19 -9.05 3.54
N MET A 162 -17.20 -8.72 2.74
CA MET A 162 -17.90 -9.61 1.85
C MET A 162 -17.79 -9.11 0.41
N VAL A 163 -17.47 -10.02 -0.52
CA VAL A 163 -17.55 -9.75 -1.96
C VAL A 163 -19.02 -9.55 -2.34
N ASP A 164 -19.31 -8.64 -3.28
CA ASP A 164 -20.67 -8.35 -3.71
C ASP A 164 -21.41 -9.63 -4.20
N ILE A 165 -22.73 -9.64 -4.08
CA ILE A 165 -23.54 -10.85 -4.31
C ILE A 165 -23.38 -11.41 -5.75
N PRO A 166 -23.45 -10.60 -6.83
CA PRO A 166 -23.22 -11.09 -8.18
C PRO A 166 -21.86 -11.78 -8.35
N THR A 167 -20.79 -11.14 -7.89
CA THR A 167 -19.42 -11.68 -8.01
C THR A 167 -19.24 -12.91 -7.14
N SER A 168 -19.73 -12.89 -5.89
CA SER A 168 -19.73 -14.03 -4.97
C SER A 168 -20.35 -15.28 -5.62
N LYS A 169 -21.57 -15.16 -6.17
CA LYS A 169 -22.25 -16.30 -6.81
C LYS A 169 -21.43 -16.89 -7.96
N ARG A 170 -20.80 -16.04 -8.76
CA ARG A 170 -19.96 -16.47 -9.88
C ARG A 170 -18.70 -17.20 -9.38
N LEU A 171 -17.93 -16.57 -8.51
CA LEU A 171 -16.68 -17.12 -8.00
C LEU A 171 -16.91 -18.42 -7.24
N ILE A 172 -17.93 -18.49 -6.38
CA ILE A 172 -18.29 -19.73 -5.66
C ILE A 172 -18.59 -20.88 -6.63
N LYS A 173 -19.28 -20.62 -7.75
CA LYS A 173 -19.56 -21.64 -8.77
C LYS A 173 -18.26 -22.16 -9.39
N LEU A 174 -17.33 -21.27 -9.71
CA LEU A 174 -16.04 -21.62 -10.32
C LEU A 174 -15.11 -22.34 -9.32
N MET A 175 -15.09 -21.91 -8.05
CA MET A 175 -14.36 -22.56 -6.96
C MET A 175 -14.87 -23.99 -6.75
N LYS A 176 -16.19 -24.20 -6.73
CA LYS A 176 -16.80 -25.55 -6.69
C LYS A 176 -16.45 -26.38 -7.93
N GLY A 177 -16.19 -25.72 -9.07
CA GLY A 177 -15.70 -26.35 -10.30
C GLY A 177 -14.20 -26.68 -10.28
N GLY A 178 -13.47 -26.31 -9.23
CA GLY A 178 -12.05 -26.61 -9.02
C GLY A 178 -11.11 -25.42 -9.21
N ASN A 179 -11.60 -24.23 -9.56
CA ASN A 179 -10.73 -23.05 -9.70
C ASN A 179 -10.22 -22.59 -8.32
N LYS A 180 -9.02 -22.04 -8.29
CA LYS A 180 -8.42 -21.44 -7.09
C LYS A 180 -8.12 -19.98 -7.34
N TYR A 181 -8.17 -19.21 -6.25
CA TYR A 181 -8.01 -17.77 -6.27
C TYR A 181 -7.08 -17.33 -5.14
N SER A 182 -6.33 -16.26 -5.38
CA SER A 182 -5.68 -15.45 -4.36
C SER A 182 -6.41 -14.12 -4.24
N ALA A 183 -6.29 -13.48 -3.08
CA ALA A 183 -6.82 -12.14 -2.85
C ALA A 183 -5.74 -11.29 -2.18
N THR A 184 -5.62 -10.04 -2.62
CA THR A 184 -4.63 -9.08 -2.10
C THR A 184 -5.30 -7.74 -1.92
N VAL A 185 -4.95 -7.01 -0.86
CA VAL A 185 -5.45 -5.65 -0.65
C VAL A 185 -4.77 -4.69 -1.61
N ILE A 186 -5.55 -3.85 -2.27
CA ILE A 186 -5.04 -2.72 -3.06
C ILE A 186 -5.01 -1.47 -2.20
N SER A 187 -6.12 -1.15 -1.55
CA SER A 187 -6.28 0.04 -0.72
C SER A 187 -7.26 -0.20 0.41
N SER A 188 -7.05 0.50 1.52
CA SER A 188 -7.84 0.34 2.73
C SER A 188 -7.95 1.63 3.51
N ASN A 189 -9.18 2.05 3.79
CA ASN A 189 -9.49 3.11 4.74
C ASN A 189 -10.63 2.69 5.67
N GLU A 190 -11.10 3.61 6.52
CA GLU A 190 -12.12 3.30 7.54
C GLU A 190 -13.50 2.92 6.96
N GLU A 191 -13.77 3.25 5.70
CA GLU A 191 -15.09 3.10 5.08
C GLU A 191 -15.08 2.25 3.80
N LYS A 192 -13.90 1.97 3.27
CA LYS A 192 -13.69 1.31 1.98
C LYS A 192 -12.47 0.41 2.07
N LEU A 193 -12.65 -0.83 1.61
CA LEU A 193 -11.58 -1.81 1.46
C LEU A 193 -11.65 -2.37 0.04
N VAL A 194 -10.60 -2.15 -0.74
CA VAL A 194 -10.49 -2.57 -2.14
C VAL A 194 -9.49 -3.70 -2.23
N VAL A 195 -9.91 -4.80 -2.84
CA VAL A 195 -9.08 -6.00 -3.01
C VAL A 195 -9.03 -6.39 -4.48
N ILE A 196 -7.89 -6.93 -4.90
CA ILE A 196 -7.78 -7.65 -6.15
C ILE A 196 -7.92 -9.14 -5.86
N ILE A 197 -8.82 -9.81 -6.58
CA ILE A 197 -8.93 -11.27 -6.56
C ILE A 197 -8.43 -11.78 -7.90
N ARG A 198 -7.49 -12.73 -7.86
CA ARG A 198 -6.85 -13.32 -9.05
C ARG A 198 -7.06 -14.82 -9.09
N GLU A 199 -7.43 -15.34 -10.26
CA GLU A 199 -7.46 -16.78 -10.54
C GLU A 199 -6.02 -17.30 -10.60
N THR A 200 -5.65 -18.14 -9.64
CA THR A 200 -4.32 -18.77 -9.56
C THR A 200 -4.30 -20.15 -10.22
N PHE A 201 -5.46 -20.76 -10.38
CA PHE A 201 -5.62 -22.03 -11.06
C PHE A 201 -7.01 -22.14 -11.70
N GLN A 202 -7.04 -22.49 -12.98
CA GLN A 202 -8.26 -22.83 -13.70
C GLN A 202 -8.33 -24.35 -13.87
N HIS A 203 -9.38 -24.97 -13.36
CA HIS A 203 -9.57 -26.40 -13.55
C HIS A 203 -9.94 -26.70 -15.01
N PRO A 204 -9.49 -27.84 -15.61
CA PRO A 204 -9.82 -28.20 -16.99
C PRO A 204 -11.32 -28.15 -17.34
N SER A 205 -12.20 -28.43 -16.36
CA SER A 205 -13.66 -28.36 -16.55
C SER A 205 -14.24 -26.95 -16.64
N GLN A 206 -13.45 -25.92 -16.30
CA GLN A 206 -13.84 -24.50 -16.35
C GLN A 206 -13.07 -23.73 -17.44
N MET A 207 -12.32 -24.42 -18.30
CA MET A 207 -11.50 -23.80 -19.34
C MET A 207 -12.32 -22.86 -20.24
N GLY A 208 -11.79 -21.65 -20.44
CA GLY A 208 -12.41 -20.64 -21.30
C GLY A 208 -13.59 -19.89 -20.66
N ILE A 209 -13.95 -20.19 -19.41
CA ILE A 209 -14.94 -19.43 -18.64
C ILE A 209 -14.18 -18.37 -17.83
N PRO A 210 -14.27 -17.08 -18.16
CA PRO A 210 -13.51 -16.06 -17.44
C PRO A 210 -14.02 -15.92 -16.00
N SER A 211 -13.14 -15.66 -15.04
CA SER A 211 -13.56 -15.49 -13.65
C SER A 211 -14.27 -14.15 -13.44
N PHE A 212 -13.79 -13.10 -14.08
CA PHE A 212 -14.32 -11.75 -13.97
C PHE A 212 -14.84 -11.27 -15.33
N SER A 213 -15.91 -10.48 -15.32
CA SER A 213 -16.42 -9.90 -16.57
C SER A 213 -15.54 -8.73 -17.00
N SER A 214 -15.16 -8.68 -18.28
CA SER A 214 -14.50 -7.53 -18.91
C SER A 214 -15.32 -6.22 -18.88
N ARG A 215 -16.60 -6.30 -18.48
CA ARG A 215 -17.50 -5.14 -18.32
C ARG A 215 -17.27 -4.30 -17.05
N GLY A 216 -16.31 -4.66 -16.21
CA GLY A 216 -15.93 -3.88 -15.01
C GLY A 216 -15.11 -2.63 -15.31
N LEU A 217 -14.55 -2.50 -16.52
CA LEU A 217 -13.80 -1.31 -16.95
C LEU A 217 -14.64 -0.35 -17.84
N SER A 218 -15.91 -0.66 -18.09
CA SER A 218 -16.79 0.19 -18.92
C SER A 218 -18.27 0.03 -18.55
N LYS A 219 -18.66 0.60 -17.41
CA LYS A 219 -20.05 0.99 -17.15
C LYS A 219 -20.12 2.37 -16.50
N SER A 220 -19.64 3.34 -17.23
CA SER A 220 -20.09 4.74 -17.18
C SER A 220 -20.35 5.18 -18.63
N SER A 221 -21.53 4.81 -19.15
CA SER A 221 -22.27 5.49 -20.23
C SER A 221 -23.21 4.52 -20.96
N ALA A 222 -24.51 4.69 -20.74
CA ALA A 222 -25.51 4.35 -21.74
C ALA A 222 -26.75 5.23 -21.50
N GLY A 223 -26.81 6.34 -22.24
CA GLY A 223 -28.07 6.98 -22.63
C GLY A 223 -28.43 8.27 -21.91
N THR A 224 -27.83 9.39 -22.33
CA THR A 224 -28.46 10.67 -22.76
C THR A 224 -27.31 11.68 -23.01
N GLU A 225 -27.13 12.14 -24.25
CA GLU A 225 -26.29 13.32 -24.58
C GLU A 225 -27.07 14.61 -24.32
N PRO A 226 -26.44 15.80 -24.31
CA PRO A 226 -25.38 16.23 -23.39
C PRO A 226 -25.82 17.52 -22.65
N ASP A 227 -25.35 17.72 -21.41
CA ASP A 227 -25.30 19.06 -20.84
C ASP A 227 -23.83 19.40 -20.59
N GLU A 228 -23.37 20.48 -21.22
CA GLU A 228 -21.99 20.96 -21.17
C GLU A 228 -21.72 21.64 -19.83
N SER A 229 -21.41 20.87 -18.81
CA SER A 229 -20.64 21.34 -17.65
C SER A 229 -20.09 20.13 -16.91
N ASP A 230 -18.94 20.32 -16.27
CA ASP A 230 -18.25 19.34 -15.43
C ASP A 230 -17.33 18.35 -16.17
N LYS A 231 -16.23 18.92 -16.68
CA LYS A 231 -14.95 18.21 -16.74
C LYS A 231 -14.43 18.03 -15.31
N GLU A 232 -14.77 16.93 -14.65
CA GLU A 232 -13.93 16.39 -13.58
C GLU A 232 -13.26 15.12 -14.11
N GLU A 233 -11.93 15.20 -14.21
CA GLU A 233 -11.03 14.11 -14.55
C GLU A 233 -11.15 13.03 -13.46
N GLY A 234 -11.95 11.99 -13.73
CA GLY A 234 -12.00 10.77 -12.93
C GLY A 234 -10.75 9.92 -13.13
N GLY A 235 -9.59 10.45 -12.71
CA GLY A 235 -8.41 9.65 -12.45
C GLY A 235 -8.65 8.80 -11.22
N TYR A 236 -8.46 7.49 -11.33
CA TYR A 236 -8.33 6.65 -10.15
C TYR A 236 -7.07 7.12 -9.42
N GLU A 237 -7.21 7.86 -8.32
CA GLU A 237 -6.12 8.05 -7.38
C GLU A 237 -5.78 6.67 -6.82
N ILE A 238 -4.70 6.09 -7.35
CA ILE A 238 -4.01 4.96 -6.74
C ILE A 238 -3.53 5.50 -5.38
N GLU A 239 -4.00 4.91 -4.27
CA GLU A 239 -3.31 5.07 -2.99
C GLU A 239 -1.90 4.58 -3.22
N VAL A 240 -0.97 5.51 -3.38
CA VAL A 240 0.42 5.22 -3.71
C VAL A 240 0.94 4.38 -2.54
N ASP A 241 1.40 3.16 -2.85
CA ASP A 241 1.96 2.28 -1.84
C ASP A 241 3.07 3.05 -1.13
N GLU A 242 2.97 3.24 0.19
CA GLU A 242 3.98 3.99 0.94
C GLU A 242 5.38 3.39 0.75
N THR A 243 5.50 2.07 0.46
CA THR A 243 6.80 1.47 0.13
C THR A 243 7.30 1.85 -1.26
N GLU A 244 6.38 2.06 -2.21
CA GLU A 244 6.66 2.53 -3.56
C GLU A 244 6.98 4.04 -3.55
N LEU A 245 6.25 4.86 -2.79
CA LEU A 245 6.62 6.25 -2.50
C LEU A 245 8.01 6.36 -1.89
N MET A 246 8.31 5.54 -0.86
CA MET A 246 9.65 5.52 -0.25
C MET A 246 10.74 5.15 -1.25
N ALA A 247 10.44 4.31 -2.25
CA ALA A 247 11.37 3.91 -3.30
C ALA A 247 11.54 5.01 -4.36
N GLU A 248 10.45 5.56 -4.88
CA GLU A 248 10.45 6.68 -5.83
C GLU A 248 11.14 7.92 -5.24
N GLU A 249 10.92 8.20 -3.95
CA GLU A 249 11.56 9.33 -3.26
C GLU A 249 13.05 9.10 -3.00
N ALA A 250 13.47 7.87 -2.68
CA ALA A 250 14.89 7.52 -2.59
C ALA A 250 15.61 7.60 -3.96
N GLU A 251 14.87 7.43 -5.05
CA GLU A 251 15.34 7.66 -6.42
C GLU A 251 15.34 9.15 -6.79
N ALA A 252 14.34 9.94 -6.36
CA ALA A 252 14.29 11.39 -6.58
C ALA A 252 15.39 12.15 -5.83
N GLU A 253 15.71 11.75 -4.59
CA GLU A 253 16.90 12.22 -3.86
C GLU A 253 18.21 11.88 -4.61
N SER A 254 18.18 10.89 -5.50
CA SER A 254 19.34 10.48 -6.32
C SER A 254 19.48 11.28 -7.61
N GLN A 255 18.39 11.80 -8.19
CA GLN A 255 18.37 12.46 -9.51
C GLN A 255 18.47 13.99 -9.43
N THR A 256 17.96 14.61 -8.37
CA THR A 256 17.94 16.08 -8.18
C THR A 256 19.32 16.75 -8.04
N TYR A 257 20.40 15.99 -8.08
CA TYR A 257 21.78 16.50 -7.91
C TYR A 257 22.76 15.98 -8.96
N THR A 258 22.29 15.24 -9.98
CA THR A 258 23.12 14.96 -11.17
C THR A 258 23.08 16.08 -12.19
N ASP A 259 22.13 17.02 -12.07
CA ASP A 259 21.92 18.09 -13.05
C ASP A 259 22.75 19.37 -12.78
N ASP A 260 23.40 19.49 -11.61
CA ASP A 260 24.27 20.63 -11.27
C ASP A 260 25.73 20.45 -11.74
N GLU A 261 26.08 19.33 -12.39
CA GLU A 261 27.44 19.08 -12.89
C GLU A 261 27.70 19.54 -14.34
N ASN A 262 26.80 20.31 -14.98
CA ASN A 262 26.97 20.64 -16.41
C ASN A 262 26.75 22.11 -16.86
N GLU A 263 26.80 23.09 -15.97
CA GLU A 263 26.90 24.51 -16.37
C GLU A 263 28.14 25.17 -15.77
N GLY A 264 29.30 24.87 -16.37
CA GLY A 264 30.54 25.52 -15.95
C GLY A 264 31.73 25.17 -16.81
N ASP A 265 31.63 25.30 -18.14
CA ASP A 265 32.81 25.44 -19.02
C ASP A 265 32.40 25.86 -20.44
N LEU A 266 32.18 27.16 -20.68
CA LEU A 266 32.39 27.80 -22.00
C LEU A 266 32.65 29.31 -21.82
N GLU A 267 33.86 29.67 -21.37
CA GLU A 267 34.50 30.93 -21.75
C GLU A 267 36.00 30.69 -21.98
N VAL A 268 36.39 30.48 -23.25
CA VAL A 268 37.60 31.05 -23.87
C VAL A 268 37.37 31.21 -25.38
#